data_AF-A0A822AL93-F1
#
_entry.id   AF-A0A822AL93-F1
#
_cell.length_a   1.000
_cell.length_b   1.000
_cell.length_c   1.000
_cell.angle_alpha   90.00
_cell.angle_beta   90.00
_cell.angle_gamma   90.00
#
_symmetry.space_group_name_H-M   'P 1'
#
loop_
_entity.id
_entity.type
_entity.pdbx_description
1 polymer ?
#
loop_
_entity_poly.entity_id
_entity_poly.type
_entity_poly.pdbx_seq_one_letter_code
_entity_poly.pdbx_strand_id
1 'polypeptide(L)' 'MALGKIDIDFGVIVTAPGNEVDFVSRFFAPGAGIPEDPACGSAHCTLIPYWADRL' A
#
# COMPACT_ATOMS: atom_id res chain seq x y z
N MET A 1 -7.41 -14.82 5.79
CA MET A 1 -7.12 -13.62 4.97
C MET A 1 -5.78 -13.81 4.27
N ALA A 2 -5.66 -13.51 2.96
CA ALA A 2 -4.49 -13.85 2.14
C ALA A 2 -3.16 -13.24 2.64
N LEU A 3 -3.22 -12.09 3.32
CA LEU A 3 -2.04 -11.41 3.88
C LEU A 3 -1.44 -12.09 5.13
N GLY A 4 -2.20 -12.94 5.83
CA GLY A 4 -1.73 -13.61 7.05
C GLY A 4 -0.68 -14.71 6.84
N LYS A 5 -0.19 -14.88 5.61
CA LYS A 5 0.90 -15.81 5.24
C LYS A 5 2.22 -15.11 4.95
N ILE A 6 2.23 -13.77 4.95
CA ILE A 6 3.41 -12.96 4.74
C ILE A 6 3.85 -12.52 6.13
N ASP A 7 5.12 -12.78 6.47
CA ASP A 7 5.69 -12.26 7.70
C ASP A 7 5.91 -10.75 7.50
N ILE A 8 5.16 -9.93 8.25
CA ILE A 8 5.13 -8.48 8.10
C ILE A 8 5.57 -7.86 9.43
N ASP A 9 6.83 -7.44 9.49
CA ASP A 9 7.42 -6.84 10.70
C ASP A 9 6.82 -5.46 11.02
N PHE A 10 6.38 -4.71 10.00
CA PHE A 10 5.85 -3.35 10.15
C PHE A 10 4.54 -3.16 9.38
N GLY A 11 4.61 -3.18 8.05
CA GLY A 11 3.44 -3.01 7.20
C GLY A 11 3.68 -3.37 5.74
N VAL A 12 2.60 -3.47 4.98
CA VAL A 12 2.58 -3.80 3.56
C VAL A 12 1.70 -2.82 2.82
N ILE A 13 2.20 -2.31 1.69
CA ILE A 13 1.42 -1.48 0.75
C ILE A 13 0.98 -2.37 -0.40
N VAL A 14 -0.32 -2.40 -0.67
CA VAL A 14 -0.90 -3.07 -1.84
C VAL A 14 -1.36 -1.99 -2.81
N THR A 15 -1.00 -2.11 -4.09
CA THR A 15 -1.36 -1.12 -5.12
C THR A 15 -1.76 -1.80 -6.44
N ALA A 16 -2.60 -1.13 -7.22
CA ALA A 16 -3.07 -1.58 -8.53
C ALA A 16 -3.41 -0.37 -9.43
N PRO A 17 -3.45 -0.53 -10.76
CA PRO A 17 -3.96 0.51 -11.65
C PRO A 17 -5.40 0.88 -11.28
N GLY A 18 -5.73 2.16 -11.33
CA GLY A 18 -7.10 2.61 -11.13
C GLY A 18 -7.90 2.52 -12.43
N ASN A 19 -9.22 2.49 -12.31
CA ASN A 19 -10.10 2.56 -13.48
C ASN A 19 -10.32 4.01 -13.95
N GLU A 20 -10.33 4.96 -13.00
CA GLU A 20 -10.60 6.40 -13.24
C GLU A 20 -9.48 7.31 -12.69
N VAL A 21 -8.47 6.71 -12.07
CA VAL A 21 -7.30 7.36 -11.46
C VAL A 21 -6.05 6.57 -11.85
N ASP A 22 -4.87 7.18 -11.75
CA ASP A 22 -3.61 6.55 -12.16
C ASP A 22 -3.35 5.22 -11.43
N PHE A 23 -3.56 5.20 -10.11
CA PHE A 23 -3.47 3.99 -9.30
C PHE A 23 -4.29 4.12 -8.01
N VAL A 24 -4.59 2.98 -7.40
CA VAL A 24 -5.17 2.87 -6.05
C VAL A 24 -4.19 2.18 -5.11
N SER A 25 -4.30 2.44 -3.81
CA SER A 25 -3.47 1.76 -2.80
C SER A 25 -4.18 1.54 -1.47
N ARG A 26 -3.70 0.55 -0.70
CA ARG A 26 -4.09 0.26 0.68
C ARG A 26 -2.84 -0.05 1.50
N PHE A 27 -2.78 0.45 2.74
CA PHE A 27 -1.66 0.21 3.64
C PHE A 27 -2.13 -0.56 4.88
N PHE A 28 -1.51 -1.71 5.15
CA PHE A 28 -1.78 -2.53 6.32
C PHE A 28 -0.54 -2.51 7.21
N ALA A 29 -0.67 -2.13 8.48
CA ALA A 29 0.46 -2.02 9.40
C ALA A 29 0.23 -2.82 10.70
N PRO A 30 0.07 -4.16 10.60
CA PRO A 30 -0.20 -5.00 11.77
C PRO A 30 0.94 -4.94 12.80
N GLY A 31 2.18 -4.74 12.37
CA GLY A 31 3.34 -4.56 13.27
C GLY A 31 3.24 -3.28 14.12
N ALA A 32 2.46 -2.29 13.68
CA ALA A 32 2.13 -1.08 14.45
C ALA A 32 0.81 -1.21 15.24
N GLY A 33 0.18 -2.39 15.25
CA GLY A 33 -1.15 -2.60 15.85
C GLY A 33 -2.30 -1.96 15.07
N ILE A 34 -2.05 -1.50 13.84
CA ILE A 34 -3.04 -0.85 12.98
C ILE A 34 -3.47 -1.86 11.90
N PRO A 35 -4.72 -2.36 11.94
CA PRO A 35 -5.18 -3.32 10.93
C PRO A 35 -5.10 -2.75 9.52
N GLU A 36 -5.48 -1.49 9.32
CA GLU A 36 -5.39 -0.76 8.07
C GLU A 36 -5.29 0.74 8.35
N ASP A 37 -4.36 1.42 7.68
CA ASP A 37 -4.26 2.87 7.67
C ASP A 37 -4.95 3.38 6.39
N PRO A 38 -6.09 4.09 6.51
CA PRO A 38 -6.88 4.51 5.36
C PRO A 38 -6.19 5.59 4.51
N ALA A 39 -5.17 6.30 5.03
CA ALA A 39 -4.49 7.34 4.29
C ALA A 39 -3.05 7.57 4.77
N CYS A 40 -2.14 6.68 4.36
CA CYS A 40 -0.72 6.84 4.64
C CYS A 40 -0.05 7.75 3.60
N GLY A 41 0.21 9.02 3.97
CA GLY A 41 0.87 9.98 3.09
C GLY A 41 2.27 9.54 2.64
N SER A 42 3.03 8.88 3.51
CA SER A 42 4.36 8.35 3.19
C SER A 42 4.34 7.19 2.19
N ALA A 43 3.24 6.45 2.08
CA ALA A 43 3.09 5.43 1.03
C ALA A 43 3.17 6.06 -0.37
N HIS A 44 2.68 7.29 -0.55
CA HIS A 44 2.71 7.99 -1.83
C HIS A 44 4.12 8.40 -2.24
N CYS A 45 5.00 8.72 -1.29
CA CYS A 45 6.41 8.99 -1.58
C CYS A 45 7.12 7.78 -2.22
N THR A 46 6.64 6.56 -1.95
CA THR A 46 7.15 5.32 -2.57
C THR A 46 6.39 4.97 -3.85
N LEU A 47 5.07 5.14 -3.86
CA LEU A 47 4.22 4.71 -4.98
C LEU A 47 4.26 5.65 -6.19
N ILE A 48 4.41 6.96 -5.98
CA ILE A 48 4.47 7.93 -7.08
C ILE A 48 5.61 7.61 -8.05
N PRO A 49 6.89 7.48 -7.64
CA PRO A 49 7.96 7.14 -8.57
C PRO A 49 7.77 5.74 -9.20
N TYR A 50 7.26 4.77 -8.44
CA TYR A 50 7.00 3.42 -8.93
C TYR A 50 5.98 3.40 -10.09
N TRP A 51 4.90 4.17 -9.98
CA TRP A 51 3.86 4.25 -11.00
C TRP A 51 4.23 5.22 -12.13
N ALA A 52 4.98 6.29 -11.84
CA ALA A 52 5.46 7.21 -12.89
C ALA A 52 6.29 6.49 -13.97
N ASP A 53 7.06 5.46 -13.59
CA ASP A 53 7.83 4.64 -14.54
C ASP A 53 6.99 3.58 -15.29
N ARG A 54 5.75 3.32 -14.83
CA ARG A 54 4.87 2.23 -15.32
C ARG A 54 3.63 2.71 -16.07
N LEU A 55 3.31 4.00 -15.97
CA LEU A 55 2.29 4.70 -16.76
C LEU A 55 2.84 5.03 -18.14
#